data_AF-A0A202DJD3-F1
#
_entry.id   AF-A0A202DJD3-F1
#
_cell.length_a   1.000
_cell.length_b   1.000
_cell.length_c   1.000
_cell.angle_alpha   90.00
_cell.angle_beta   90.00
_cell.angle_gamma   90.00
#
_symmetry.space_group_name_H-M   'P 1'
#
loop_
_entity.id
_entity.type
_entity.pdbx_description
1 polymer ?
#
loop_
_entity_poly.entity_id
_entity_poly.type
_entity_poly.pdbx_seq_one_letter_code
_entity_poly.pdbx_strand_id
1 'polypeptide(L)'
;MESIHQRVQNSFPLLNFFSGALIVMGLLFFDQKAFAVPDFTKESSIRISSASPQVIIGTYPSVRMYFRRNYEIRSATSADGVTWVEESGIRISSDTSPSINVSSVTGCSILELDAGGYRMLYSVMGTTSNYKIVSATSSDGLNWANESGIRVEDNGGQTFLGSPQLIELPNGNWRLYYIQDSVGSNSQADYRIYTTTSTDEGANWGTPWRLNSTRAGHVGAAILTNDIVRLFYTAPLTGETTNSQILSGLSTTTDGDIFSSETTFRLSTTSSSGSLSYPVLFRSTDTYQWRVYFNFTNHSSTSSSHIYSGVTLDPDPLTISPSVVNQADPAQTITITGEIFATTPTVTLTKTGETSITGTSINRTSDQTILATFDTNDKALGFWDIVVTNSNGRSATLSSALQISFSAATIVLTDNLFRPLKGESLSISVTIFQEGQTILRIYTFNGRLVKTISNQTRSSGTFAETWDGTNDKGEVVASGTYLLYMEGPKLDKTKKVVVIK
;
A
#
# COMPACT_ATOMS: atom_id res chain seq x y z
N MET A 1 8.05 39.16 50.91
CA MET A 1 9.46 38.74 50.99
C MET A 1 9.54 37.70 52.10
N GLU A 2 8.95 36.53 51.83
CA GLU A 2 8.70 35.48 52.82
C GLU A 2 9.42 34.21 52.38
N SER A 3 10.18 33.64 53.31
CA SER A 3 10.97 32.44 53.14
C SER A 3 10.45 31.33 54.06
N ILE A 4 10.31 30.15 53.45
CA ILE A 4 10.67 28.84 54.02
C ILE A 4 9.81 28.33 55.19
N HIS A 5 8.96 27.35 54.86
CA HIS A 5 8.33 26.44 55.80
C HIS A 5 9.16 25.16 55.98
N GLN A 6 9.29 24.78 57.25
CA GLN A 6 10.09 23.70 57.80
C GLN A 6 9.25 22.42 57.93
N ARG A 7 9.85 21.27 57.61
CA ARG A 7 9.35 19.91 57.90
C ARG A 7 9.24 19.66 59.40
N VAL A 8 8.19 18.96 59.84
CA VAL A 8 8.23 18.05 61.00
C VAL A 8 7.42 16.79 60.70
N GLN A 9 8.10 15.65 60.85
CA GLN A 9 7.54 14.30 60.87
C GLN A 9 6.89 13.98 62.23
N ASN A 10 5.85 13.15 62.24
CA ASN A 10 5.48 12.35 63.41
C ASN A 10 5.10 10.91 62.99
N SER A 11 6.03 10.00 63.28
CA SER A 11 5.91 8.63 63.84
C SER A 11 4.59 7.81 63.76
N PHE A 12 4.66 6.69 63.01
CA PHE A 12 4.42 5.25 63.34
C PHE A 12 3.39 4.81 64.42
N PRO A 13 2.71 3.64 64.30
CA PRO A 13 3.31 2.36 63.87
C PRO A 13 2.51 1.45 62.91
N LEU A 14 3.28 0.49 62.40
CA LEU A 14 2.99 -0.58 61.46
C LEU A 14 2.13 -1.70 62.10
N LEU A 15 1.11 -2.15 61.37
CA LEU A 15 0.66 -3.55 61.40
C LEU A 15 0.60 -4.05 59.95
N ASN A 16 1.52 -4.96 59.61
CA ASN A 16 1.49 -5.74 58.38
C ASN A 16 0.56 -6.94 58.58
N PHE A 17 -0.47 -7.09 57.74
CA PHE A 17 -0.95 -8.39 57.29
C PHE A 17 -1.42 -8.29 55.82
N PHE A 18 -0.77 -9.11 55.00
CA PHE A 18 -0.94 -9.44 53.58
C PHE A 18 -2.23 -9.00 52.86
N SER A 19 -2.07 -8.29 51.73
CA SER A 19 -2.88 -8.50 50.52
C SER A 19 -2.09 -8.10 49.26
N GLY A 20 -2.35 -8.82 48.18
CA GLY A 20 -1.45 -9.02 47.04
C GLY A 20 -1.06 -7.76 46.26
N ALA A 21 0.16 -7.83 45.72
CA ALA A 21 0.71 -6.84 44.80
C ALA A 21 -0.20 -6.69 43.57
N LEU A 22 -0.86 -5.54 43.48
CA LEU A 22 -1.38 -5.02 42.22
C LEU A 22 -0.15 -4.59 41.41
N ILE A 23 0.29 -5.45 40.49
CA ILE A 23 1.23 -5.06 39.44
C ILE A 23 0.44 -4.17 38.47
N VAL A 24 0.53 -2.85 38.67
CA VAL A 24 0.14 -1.89 37.64
C VAL A 24 1.22 -1.96 36.57
N MET A 25 1.01 -2.84 35.59
CA MET A 25 1.80 -2.87 34.37
C MET A 25 1.43 -1.62 33.58
N GLY A 26 2.24 -0.57 33.72
CA GLY A 26 2.15 0.59 32.85
C GLY A 26 2.37 0.13 31.41
N LEU A 27 1.28 0.03 30.65
CA LEU A 27 1.31 -0.05 29.20
C LEU A 27 1.92 1.25 28.69
N LEU A 28 3.24 1.22 28.49
CA LEU A 28 3.94 2.17 27.65
C LEU A 28 3.43 1.95 26.22
N PHE A 29 2.39 2.69 25.83
CA PHE A 29 2.12 2.94 24.43
C PHE A 29 3.29 3.76 23.91
N PHE A 30 4.28 3.07 23.34
CA PHE A 30 5.12 3.74 22.35
C PHE A 30 4.20 4.05 21.18
N ASP A 31 4.02 5.34 20.93
CA ASP A 31 3.49 5.88 19.70
C ASP A 31 4.47 5.47 18.58
N GLN A 32 4.33 4.23 18.09
CA GLN A 32 5.03 3.78 16.89
C GLN A 32 4.47 4.63 15.76
N LYS A 33 5.22 5.66 15.38
CA LYS A 33 5.02 6.38 14.13
C LYS A 33 4.78 5.33 13.04
N ALA A 34 3.57 5.34 12.47
CA ALA A 34 3.15 4.43 11.42
C ALA A 34 4.25 4.35 10.35
N PHE A 35 4.85 3.17 10.16
CA PHE A 35 5.79 2.96 9.07
C PHE A 35 5.04 2.96 7.74
N ALA A 36 5.73 3.29 6.65
CA ALA A 36 5.16 3.20 5.31
C ALA A 36 5.11 1.71 4.99
N VAL A 37 3.92 1.11 4.90
CA VAL A 37 3.81 -0.32 4.57
C VAL A 37 3.69 -0.48 3.04
N PRO A 38 4.51 -1.34 2.41
CA PRO A 38 5.59 -2.13 2.98
C PRO A 38 6.87 -1.31 3.28
N ASP A 39 7.51 -1.61 4.40
CA ASP A 39 8.79 -1.04 4.80
C ASP A 39 9.95 -2.02 4.49
N PHE A 40 11.16 -1.49 4.41
CA PHE A 40 12.37 -2.28 4.22
C PHE A 40 13.17 -2.35 5.52
N THR A 41 13.43 -3.57 5.95
CA THR A 41 14.38 -3.84 7.02
C THR A 41 15.80 -3.94 6.44
N LYS A 42 16.70 -3.04 6.84
CA LYS A 42 18.12 -3.08 6.45
C LYS A 42 18.78 -4.37 6.93
N GLU A 43 19.49 -5.06 6.05
CA GLU A 43 20.33 -6.20 6.41
C GLU A 43 21.74 -5.74 6.82
N SER A 44 22.37 -6.49 7.72
CA SER A 44 23.66 -6.12 8.32
C SER A 44 24.88 -6.40 7.42
N SER A 45 24.77 -7.34 6.48
CA SER A 45 25.88 -7.76 5.62
C SER A 45 26.08 -6.83 4.43
N ILE A 46 27.36 -6.54 4.13
CA ILE A 46 27.77 -5.84 2.92
C ILE A 46 27.53 -6.77 1.72
N ARG A 47 26.93 -6.24 0.65
CA ARG A 47 26.76 -6.93 -0.64
C ARG A 47 28.02 -6.80 -1.50
N ILE A 48 28.49 -5.56 -1.66
CA ILE A 48 29.71 -5.23 -2.41
C ILE A 48 30.41 -4.07 -1.69
N SER A 49 31.72 -4.19 -1.48
CA SER A 49 32.51 -3.16 -0.79
C SER A 49 32.92 -2.00 -1.72
N SER A 50 33.05 -0.80 -1.16
CA SER A 50 33.54 0.38 -1.89
C SER A 50 32.80 0.62 -3.22
N ALA A 51 31.48 0.57 -3.20
CA ALA A 51 30.64 0.59 -4.40
C ALA A 51 29.27 1.24 -4.13
N SER A 52 28.64 1.75 -5.20
CA SER A 52 27.27 2.28 -5.18
C SER A 52 26.43 1.56 -6.23
N PRO A 53 25.28 0.96 -5.87
CA PRO A 53 24.43 0.27 -6.86
C PRO A 53 23.85 1.30 -7.83
N GLN A 54 23.62 0.92 -9.10
CA GLN A 54 23.04 1.81 -10.11
C GLN A 54 21.78 1.22 -10.75
N VAL A 55 21.85 -0.03 -11.19
CA VAL A 55 20.73 -0.76 -11.78
C VAL A 55 20.96 -2.26 -11.66
N ILE A 56 19.87 -3.03 -11.61
CA ILE A 56 19.90 -4.50 -11.72
C ILE A 56 19.07 -4.90 -12.93
N ILE A 57 19.60 -5.82 -13.74
CA ILE A 57 18.92 -6.41 -14.89
C ILE A 57 18.83 -7.92 -14.75
N GLY A 58 17.99 -8.54 -15.59
CA GLY A 58 17.73 -9.97 -15.59
C GLY A 58 16.74 -10.40 -14.51
N THR A 59 16.54 -11.72 -14.41
CA THR A 59 15.65 -12.38 -13.45
C THR A 59 16.39 -13.51 -12.76
N TYR A 60 15.92 -13.95 -11.58
CA TYR A 60 16.57 -15.05 -10.89
C TYR A 60 16.53 -16.34 -11.70
N PRO A 61 17.60 -17.18 -11.64
CA PRO A 61 18.82 -17.04 -10.83
C PRO A 61 19.97 -16.30 -11.55
N SER A 62 19.70 -15.47 -12.55
CA SER A 62 20.71 -14.81 -13.40
C SER A 62 20.54 -13.30 -13.42
N VAL A 63 20.71 -12.65 -12.26
CA VAL A 63 20.66 -11.18 -12.18
C VAL A 63 22.06 -10.56 -12.23
N ARG A 64 22.17 -9.40 -12.86
CA ARG A 64 23.41 -8.60 -12.93
C ARG A 64 23.17 -7.20 -12.36
N MET A 65 23.97 -6.83 -11.35
CA MET A 65 24.01 -5.46 -10.84
C MET A 65 25.12 -4.71 -11.54
N TYR A 66 24.81 -3.52 -12.05
CA TYR A 66 25.80 -2.53 -12.42
C TYR A 66 25.97 -1.57 -11.27
N PHE A 67 27.22 -1.26 -10.93
CA PHE A 67 27.55 -0.43 -9.80
C PHE A 67 28.68 0.53 -10.16
N ARG A 68 28.70 1.68 -9.48
CA ARG A 68 29.78 2.66 -9.59
C ARG A 68 30.87 2.35 -8.58
N ARG A 69 32.12 2.38 -9.03
CA ARG A 69 33.33 2.42 -8.18
C ARG A 69 34.36 3.29 -8.87
N ASN A 70 35.01 4.20 -8.13
CA ASN A 70 36.08 5.07 -8.65
C ASN A 70 35.72 5.82 -9.95
N TYR A 71 34.49 6.33 -10.07
CA TYR A 71 33.99 7.02 -11.28
C TYR A 71 33.90 6.15 -12.54
N GLU A 72 33.88 4.83 -12.38
CA GLU A 72 33.68 3.84 -13.43
C GLU A 72 32.42 3.01 -13.14
N ILE A 73 31.85 2.41 -14.17
CA ILE A 73 30.81 1.39 -14.04
C ILE A 73 31.44 0.01 -14.13
N ARG A 74 31.08 -0.85 -13.18
CA ARG A 74 31.46 -2.28 -13.10
C ARG A 74 30.20 -3.11 -12.92
N SER A 75 30.32 -4.42 -12.97
CA SER A 75 29.18 -5.32 -12.79
C SER A 75 29.49 -6.51 -11.90
N ALA A 76 28.45 -7.06 -11.28
CA ALA A 76 28.48 -8.29 -10.50
C ALA A 76 27.23 -9.12 -10.81
N THR A 77 27.32 -10.44 -10.65
CA THR A 77 26.20 -11.35 -10.82
C THR A 77 25.79 -11.97 -9.49
N SER A 78 24.52 -12.36 -9.40
CA SER A 78 23.98 -13.06 -8.24
C SER A 78 22.87 -14.01 -8.65
N ALA A 79 22.76 -15.12 -7.93
CA ALA A 79 21.67 -16.09 -8.07
C ALA A 79 20.57 -15.90 -7.02
N ASP A 80 20.85 -15.17 -5.94
CA ASP A 80 19.98 -15.05 -4.76
C ASP A 80 19.73 -13.60 -4.31
N GLY A 81 20.43 -12.63 -4.90
CA GLY A 81 20.42 -11.21 -4.51
C GLY A 81 21.18 -10.90 -3.21
N VAL A 82 21.75 -11.90 -2.55
CA VAL A 82 22.44 -11.75 -1.28
C VAL A 82 23.94 -11.85 -1.51
N THR A 83 24.37 -12.85 -2.27
CA THR A 83 25.77 -13.12 -2.60
C THR A 83 26.06 -12.60 -4.00
N TRP A 84 27.02 -11.69 -4.11
CA TRP A 84 27.40 -11.05 -5.36
C TRP A 84 28.82 -11.40 -5.75
N VAL A 85 29.01 -11.82 -7.01
CA VAL A 85 30.31 -12.13 -7.60
C VAL A 85 30.63 -11.06 -8.63
N GLU A 86 31.64 -10.23 -8.35
CA GLU A 86 32.10 -9.20 -9.29
C GLU A 86 32.65 -9.83 -10.58
N GLU A 87 32.18 -9.32 -11.71
CA GLU A 87 32.64 -9.71 -13.03
C GLU A 87 33.91 -8.92 -13.39
N SER A 88 34.83 -9.56 -14.11
CA SER A 88 36.08 -8.92 -14.53
C SER A 88 35.85 -7.75 -15.51
N GLY A 89 36.73 -6.75 -15.46
CA GLY A 89 36.75 -5.61 -16.38
C GLY A 89 35.90 -4.41 -15.97
N ILE A 90 36.02 -3.34 -16.76
CA ILE A 90 35.26 -2.08 -16.63
C ILE A 90 34.19 -2.07 -17.72
N ARG A 91 32.98 -1.60 -17.39
CA ARG A 91 31.87 -1.45 -18.34
C ARG A 91 31.90 -0.10 -19.03
N ILE A 92 31.99 0.97 -18.25
CA ILE A 92 32.11 2.35 -18.76
C ILE A 92 33.14 3.11 -17.91
N SER A 93 34.00 3.89 -18.55
CA SER A 93 34.91 4.87 -17.94
C SER A 93 35.09 6.10 -18.83
N SER A 94 35.97 7.03 -18.44
CA SER A 94 36.39 8.15 -19.28
C SER A 94 37.06 7.73 -20.59
N ASP A 95 37.58 6.50 -20.63
CA ASP A 95 38.36 5.97 -21.75
C ASP A 95 37.52 5.09 -22.68
N THR A 96 36.21 4.92 -22.40
CA THR A 96 35.30 4.17 -23.27
C THR A 96 35.28 4.81 -24.66
N SER A 97 35.46 3.98 -25.68
CA SER A 97 35.47 4.40 -27.09
C SER A 97 34.07 4.33 -27.72
N PRO A 98 33.74 5.19 -28.68
CA PRO A 98 34.45 6.43 -29.04
C PRO A 98 34.49 7.43 -27.88
N SER A 99 35.57 8.21 -27.79
CA SER A 99 35.72 9.20 -26.72
C SER A 99 34.66 10.30 -26.82
N ILE A 100 34.12 10.69 -25.66
CA ILE A 100 33.10 11.75 -25.51
C ILE A 100 33.59 12.94 -24.64
N ASN A 101 34.91 13.02 -24.40
CA ASN A 101 35.58 14.07 -23.62
C ASN A 101 34.98 14.26 -22.21
N VAL A 102 35.00 13.20 -21.39
CA VAL A 102 34.48 13.22 -20.02
C VAL A 102 35.58 12.91 -19.00
N SER A 103 35.43 13.44 -17.78
CA SER A 103 36.38 13.23 -16.68
C SER A 103 35.90 12.16 -15.70
N SER A 104 34.58 11.94 -15.60
CA SER A 104 34.03 10.97 -14.66
C SER A 104 32.63 10.49 -15.03
N VAL A 105 32.33 9.25 -14.62
CA VAL A 105 30.99 8.65 -14.66
C VAL A 105 30.36 8.74 -13.27
N THR A 106 29.14 9.26 -13.19
CA THR A 106 28.46 9.59 -11.93
C THR A 106 27.26 8.70 -11.63
N GLY A 107 26.69 8.05 -12.65
CA GLY A 107 25.67 7.02 -12.46
C GLY A 107 25.18 6.43 -13.77
N CYS A 108 24.41 5.34 -13.70
CA CYS A 108 23.85 4.71 -14.90
C CYS A 108 22.49 4.04 -14.67
N SER A 109 21.80 3.79 -15.77
CA SER A 109 20.66 2.89 -15.89
C SER A 109 20.75 2.18 -17.24
N ILE A 110 20.09 1.03 -17.37
CA ILE A 110 20.20 0.18 -18.56
C ILE A 110 18.81 -0.21 -19.02
N LEU A 111 18.61 -0.19 -20.33
CA LEU A 111 17.53 -0.90 -21.00
C LEU A 111 18.07 -2.09 -21.78
N GLU A 112 17.27 -3.15 -21.84
CA GLU A 112 17.42 -4.21 -22.84
C GLU A 112 16.76 -3.74 -24.14
N LEU A 113 17.39 -4.02 -25.28
CA LEU A 113 16.89 -3.62 -26.59
C LEU A 113 16.05 -4.73 -27.22
N ASP A 114 14.99 -4.38 -27.93
CA ASP A 114 14.09 -5.30 -28.65
C ASP A 114 14.85 -6.14 -29.68
N ALA A 115 15.82 -5.51 -30.36
CA ALA A 115 16.70 -6.17 -31.32
C ALA A 115 17.78 -7.07 -30.66
N GLY A 116 17.80 -7.15 -29.33
CA GLY A 116 18.82 -7.80 -28.54
C GLY A 116 19.98 -6.89 -28.16
N GLY A 117 20.63 -7.20 -27.04
CA GLY A 117 21.66 -6.36 -26.44
C GLY A 117 21.07 -5.30 -25.51
N TYR A 118 21.84 -4.25 -25.27
CA TYR A 118 21.58 -3.29 -24.20
C TYR A 118 21.96 -1.88 -24.62
N ARG A 119 21.24 -0.89 -24.08
CA ARG A 119 21.66 0.51 -24.06
C ARG A 119 21.76 0.99 -22.62
N MET A 120 22.91 1.57 -22.27
CA MET A 120 23.14 2.21 -20.98
C MET A 120 22.97 3.70 -21.16
N LEU A 121 22.09 4.30 -20.36
CA LEU A 121 22.11 5.74 -20.12
C LEU A 121 23.00 6.00 -18.90
N TYR A 122 23.94 6.92 -19.03
CA TYR A 122 24.83 7.22 -17.92
C TYR A 122 25.11 8.71 -17.82
N SER A 123 25.11 9.19 -16.58
CA SER A 123 25.43 10.57 -16.27
C SER A 123 26.94 10.73 -16.12
N VAL A 124 27.45 11.82 -16.67
CA VAL A 124 28.88 12.13 -16.70
C VAL A 124 29.13 13.56 -16.27
N MET A 125 30.37 13.81 -15.84
CA MET A 125 30.92 15.16 -15.73
C MET A 125 32.03 15.29 -16.77
N GLY A 126 32.00 16.38 -17.55
CA GLY A 126 33.07 16.71 -18.49
C GLY A 126 34.32 17.26 -17.80
N THR A 127 35.34 17.58 -18.59
CA THR A 127 36.61 18.17 -18.09
C THR A 127 36.46 19.62 -17.65
N THR A 128 35.40 20.31 -18.08
CA THR A 128 35.03 21.67 -17.68
C THR A 128 33.83 21.68 -16.72
N SER A 129 33.65 20.60 -15.95
CA SER A 129 32.56 20.44 -14.98
C SER A 129 31.14 20.55 -15.57
N ASN A 130 30.96 20.20 -16.84
CA ASN A 130 29.65 20.16 -17.49
C ASN A 130 28.98 18.80 -17.32
N TYR A 131 27.73 18.79 -16.84
CA TYR A 131 26.94 17.59 -16.57
C TYR A 131 26.01 17.26 -17.75
N LYS A 132 25.95 15.99 -18.11
CA LYS A 132 25.07 15.48 -19.17
C LYS A 132 24.76 14.01 -18.97
N ILE A 133 23.65 13.55 -19.53
CA ILE A 133 23.33 12.14 -19.70
C ILE A 133 23.61 11.79 -21.16
N VAL A 134 24.41 10.76 -21.35
CA VAL A 134 24.80 10.20 -22.65
C VAL A 134 24.44 8.73 -22.68
N SER A 135 24.72 8.05 -23.80
CA SER A 135 24.44 6.62 -23.92
C SER A 135 25.57 5.83 -24.55
N ALA A 136 25.55 4.53 -24.29
CA ALA A 136 26.43 3.53 -24.88
C ALA A 136 25.62 2.26 -25.17
N THR A 137 26.05 1.46 -26.15
CA THR A 137 25.43 0.18 -26.49
C THR A 137 26.36 -0.98 -26.24
N SER A 138 25.78 -2.15 -26.01
CA SER A 138 26.51 -3.40 -25.80
C SER A 138 25.68 -4.58 -26.29
N SER A 139 26.31 -5.58 -26.89
CA SER A 139 25.64 -6.83 -27.26
C SER A 139 25.61 -7.87 -26.12
N ASP A 140 26.51 -7.75 -25.13
CA ASP A 140 26.74 -8.75 -24.08
C ASP A 140 26.58 -8.17 -22.64
N GLY A 141 26.38 -6.86 -22.54
CA GLY A 141 26.33 -6.11 -21.28
C GLY A 141 27.69 -5.99 -20.58
N LEU A 142 28.78 -6.47 -21.19
CA LEU A 142 30.12 -6.45 -20.63
C LEU A 142 31.02 -5.45 -21.36
N ASN A 143 30.94 -5.42 -22.68
CA ASN A 143 31.72 -4.56 -23.55
C ASN A 143 30.82 -3.48 -24.14
N TRP A 144 31.13 -2.22 -23.86
CA TRP A 144 30.28 -1.10 -24.21
C TRP A 144 30.98 -0.13 -25.16
N ALA A 145 30.23 0.43 -26.09
CA ALA A 145 30.69 1.47 -27.00
C ALA A 145 29.79 2.71 -26.91
N ASN A 146 30.41 3.89 -26.79
CA ASN A 146 29.67 5.15 -26.70
C ASN A 146 28.90 5.45 -27.98
N GLU A 147 27.68 5.95 -27.81
CA GLU A 147 26.89 6.52 -28.91
C GLU A 147 27.18 8.01 -29.02
N SER A 148 26.98 8.56 -30.23
CA SER A 148 27.01 10.00 -30.43
C SER A 148 25.77 10.69 -29.85
N GLY A 149 25.95 11.95 -29.46
CA GLY A 149 24.87 12.83 -29.03
C GLY A 149 24.65 12.87 -27.51
N ILE A 150 23.85 13.84 -27.10
CA ILE A 150 23.47 14.08 -25.71
C ILE A 150 22.01 13.66 -25.55
N ARG A 151 21.69 12.95 -24.46
CA ARG A 151 20.32 12.49 -24.16
C ARG A 151 19.59 13.48 -23.26
N VAL A 152 20.28 14.01 -22.25
CA VAL A 152 19.77 15.06 -21.37
C VAL A 152 20.90 16.02 -21.00
N GLU A 153 20.62 17.32 -21.10
CA GLU A 153 21.48 18.41 -20.62
C GLU A 153 20.58 19.59 -20.24
N ASP A 154 21.04 20.39 -19.27
CA ASP A 154 20.42 21.66 -18.93
C ASP A 154 21.47 22.76 -18.84
N ASN A 155 21.11 23.96 -19.31
CA ASN A 155 21.96 25.16 -19.28
C ASN A 155 23.40 24.92 -19.79
N GLY A 156 23.58 24.23 -20.92
CA GLY A 156 24.90 23.91 -21.47
C GLY A 156 25.77 23.03 -20.55
N GLY A 157 25.11 22.24 -19.69
CA GLY A 157 25.72 21.35 -18.71
C GLY A 157 26.17 22.04 -17.42
N GLN A 158 25.86 23.32 -17.20
CA GLN A 158 26.24 24.01 -15.95
C GLN A 158 25.40 23.59 -14.75
N THR A 159 24.22 23.01 -15.00
CA THR A 159 23.33 22.49 -13.97
C THR A 159 23.69 21.05 -13.63
N PHE A 160 23.89 20.72 -12.35
CA PHE A 160 24.06 19.33 -11.94
C PHE A 160 22.87 18.47 -12.40
N LEU A 161 23.18 17.32 -12.99
CA LEU A 161 22.24 16.24 -13.20
C LEU A 161 22.90 14.87 -13.00
N GLY A 162 22.13 13.86 -12.59
CA GLY A 162 22.64 12.52 -12.35
C GLY A 162 21.58 11.56 -11.81
N SER A 163 22.04 10.41 -11.29
CA SER A 163 21.16 9.34 -10.79
C SER A 163 20.07 8.93 -11.81
N PRO A 164 20.43 8.66 -13.08
CA PRO A 164 19.43 8.24 -14.07
C PRO A 164 18.79 6.92 -13.65
N GLN A 165 17.48 6.81 -13.78
CA GLN A 165 16.69 5.60 -13.56
C GLN A 165 15.67 5.46 -14.67
N LEU A 166 15.84 4.43 -15.49
CA LEU A 166 15.01 4.16 -16.63
C LEU A 166 14.07 3.00 -16.32
N ILE A 167 12.83 3.13 -16.79
CA ILE A 167 11.83 2.06 -16.80
C ILE A 167 11.18 1.99 -18.18
N GLU A 168 10.82 0.78 -18.59
CA GLU A 168 9.94 0.55 -19.73
C GLU A 168 8.50 0.53 -19.23
N LEU A 169 7.67 1.44 -19.74
CA LEU A 169 6.28 1.57 -19.36
C LEU A 169 5.44 0.47 -20.04
N PRO A 170 4.25 0.13 -19.49
CA PRO A 170 3.35 -0.89 -20.06
C PRO A 170 2.91 -0.63 -21.51
N ASN A 171 2.98 0.62 -21.96
CA ASN A 171 2.67 1.01 -23.35
C ASN A 171 3.86 0.82 -24.32
N GLY A 172 4.99 0.29 -23.85
CA GLY A 172 6.22 0.10 -24.63
C GLY A 172 7.10 1.34 -24.76
N ASN A 173 6.70 2.49 -24.20
CA ASN A 173 7.56 3.66 -24.17
C ASN A 173 8.51 3.61 -22.97
N TRP A 174 9.58 4.38 -23.02
CA TRP A 174 10.56 4.44 -21.93
C TRP A 174 10.47 5.76 -21.19
N ARG A 175 10.64 5.69 -19.87
CA ARG A 175 10.68 6.87 -19.02
C ARG A 175 11.98 6.90 -18.24
N LEU A 176 12.62 8.07 -18.26
CA LEU A 176 13.81 8.36 -17.49
C LEU A 176 13.44 9.31 -16.37
N TYR A 177 13.69 8.89 -15.14
CA TYR A 177 13.77 9.76 -13.97
C TYR A 177 15.22 10.07 -13.66
N TYR A 178 15.51 11.29 -13.25
CA TYR A 178 16.85 11.69 -12.87
C TYR A 178 16.80 12.82 -11.86
N ILE A 179 17.91 13.04 -11.17
CA ILE A 179 18.08 14.17 -10.27
C ILE A 179 18.70 15.33 -11.04
N GLN A 180 18.14 16.51 -10.88
CA GLN A 180 18.70 17.76 -11.38
C GLN A 180 18.62 18.84 -10.32
N ASP A 181 19.60 19.74 -10.29
CA ASP A 181 19.55 20.95 -9.50
C ASP A 181 18.51 21.93 -10.09
N SER A 182 17.52 22.31 -9.30
CA SER A 182 16.41 23.13 -9.75
C SER A 182 16.72 24.63 -9.89
N VAL A 183 17.86 25.10 -9.37
CA VAL A 183 18.25 26.52 -9.40
C VAL A 183 19.70 26.75 -9.87
N GLY A 184 20.46 25.68 -10.13
CA GLY A 184 21.84 25.75 -10.62
C GLY A 184 22.88 26.17 -9.58
N SER A 185 22.57 26.01 -8.29
CA SER A 185 23.46 26.37 -7.17
C SER A 185 24.54 25.31 -6.88
N ASN A 186 24.42 24.14 -7.50
CA ASN A 186 25.10 22.88 -7.20
C ASN A 186 24.96 22.45 -5.72
N SER A 187 23.80 22.73 -5.12
CA SER A 187 23.48 22.36 -3.74
C SER A 187 22.52 21.17 -3.67
N GLN A 188 22.83 20.18 -2.84
CA GLN A 188 21.93 19.04 -2.60
C GLN A 188 20.56 19.43 -2.00
N ALA A 189 20.43 20.64 -1.45
CA ALA A 189 19.15 21.17 -0.99
C ALA A 189 18.18 21.45 -2.16
N ASP A 190 18.72 21.71 -3.35
CA ASP A 190 17.98 22.14 -4.53
C ASP A 190 17.76 21.02 -5.55
N TYR A 191 18.21 19.80 -5.22
CA TYR A 191 18.03 18.62 -6.05
C TYR A 191 16.56 18.19 -6.07
N ARG A 192 16.01 18.01 -7.27
CA ARG A 192 14.63 17.58 -7.51
C ARG A 192 14.62 16.45 -8.53
N ILE A 193 13.52 15.69 -8.55
CA ILE A 193 13.30 14.65 -9.55
C ILE A 193 12.76 15.31 -10.82
N TYR A 194 13.43 15.05 -11.93
CA TYR A 194 13.00 15.41 -13.27
C TYR A 194 12.69 14.14 -14.06
N THR A 195 11.88 14.28 -15.09
CA THR A 195 11.50 13.17 -15.96
C THR A 195 11.46 13.60 -17.42
N THR A 196 11.65 12.63 -18.30
CA THR A 196 11.37 12.72 -19.74
C THR A 196 10.99 11.34 -20.28
N THR A 197 10.44 11.29 -21.49
CA THR A 197 10.02 10.07 -22.16
C THR A 197 10.74 9.87 -23.48
N SER A 198 10.86 8.62 -23.89
CA SER A 198 11.37 8.19 -25.19
C SER A 198 10.40 7.18 -25.79
N THR A 199 10.27 7.20 -27.12
CA THR A 199 9.48 6.25 -27.91
C THR A 199 10.35 5.42 -28.85
N ASP A 200 11.67 5.44 -28.65
CA ASP A 200 12.67 4.84 -29.54
C ASP A 200 13.86 4.25 -28.76
N GLU A 201 13.54 3.47 -27.72
CA GLU A 201 14.50 2.74 -26.89
C GLU A 201 15.57 3.65 -26.25
N GLY A 202 15.22 4.90 -25.95
CA GLY A 202 16.12 5.86 -25.33
C GLY A 202 17.16 6.48 -26.27
N ALA A 203 17.00 6.35 -27.59
CA ALA A 203 17.85 7.03 -28.57
C ALA A 203 17.58 8.54 -28.58
N ASN A 204 16.30 8.94 -28.56
CA ASN A 204 15.84 10.32 -28.45
C ASN A 204 14.91 10.51 -27.25
N TRP A 205 14.87 11.74 -26.73
CA TRP A 205 14.15 12.10 -25.51
C TRP A 205 13.30 13.35 -25.73
N GLY A 206 12.10 13.33 -25.16
CA GLY A 206 11.24 14.50 -25.09
C GLY A 206 11.83 15.62 -24.22
N THR A 207 11.17 16.78 -24.22
CA THR A 207 11.56 17.89 -23.34
C THR A 207 11.45 17.47 -21.87
N PRO A 208 12.53 17.54 -21.08
CA PRO A 208 12.46 17.20 -19.66
C PRO A 208 11.68 18.23 -18.85
N TRP A 209 11.03 17.78 -17.78
CA TRP A 209 10.38 18.67 -16.81
C TRP A 209 10.57 18.18 -15.38
N ARG A 210 10.45 19.12 -14.44
CA ARG A 210 10.48 18.82 -13.01
C ARG A 210 9.19 18.11 -12.61
N LEU A 211 9.32 16.91 -12.06
CA LEU A 211 8.19 16.05 -11.70
C LEU A 211 7.36 16.67 -10.55
N ASN A 212 8.03 17.17 -9.52
CA ASN A 212 7.41 17.87 -8.39
C ASN A 212 8.43 18.73 -7.63
N SER A 213 7.99 19.40 -6.56
CA SER A 213 8.86 20.20 -5.69
C SER A 213 9.61 19.38 -4.63
N THR A 214 9.47 18.05 -4.63
CA THR A 214 10.06 17.16 -3.62
C THR A 214 11.57 17.12 -3.75
N ARG A 215 12.26 17.44 -2.64
CA ARG A 215 13.70 17.27 -2.56
C ARG A 215 14.07 15.80 -2.61
N ALA A 216 15.02 15.44 -3.46
CA ALA A 216 15.52 14.09 -3.63
C ALA A 216 17.02 14.11 -3.88
N GLY A 217 17.81 13.33 -3.13
CA GLY A 217 19.24 13.19 -3.35
C GLY A 217 19.57 12.24 -4.50
N HIS A 218 18.87 11.11 -4.52
CA HIS A 218 18.93 10.07 -5.54
C HIS A 218 17.53 9.51 -5.74
N VAL A 219 17.27 8.99 -6.93
CA VAL A 219 16.00 8.36 -7.29
C VAL A 219 16.24 6.92 -7.70
N GLY A 220 15.22 6.09 -7.46
CA GLY A 220 15.01 4.73 -7.90
C GLY A 220 13.57 4.62 -8.42
N ALA A 221 13.31 3.72 -9.35
CA ALA A 221 11.97 3.49 -9.89
C ALA A 221 11.68 2.00 -10.02
N ALA A 222 10.43 1.61 -9.83
CA ALA A 222 9.96 0.24 -10.05
C ALA A 222 8.52 0.26 -10.60
N ILE A 223 8.17 -0.77 -11.37
CA ILE A 223 6.81 -1.01 -11.82
C ILE A 223 6.17 -2.09 -10.93
N LEU A 224 5.00 -1.75 -10.38
CA LEU A 224 4.17 -2.64 -9.58
C LEU A 224 3.48 -3.69 -10.48
N THR A 225 2.91 -4.75 -9.91
CA THR A 225 2.23 -5.82 -10.71
C THR A 225 0.90 -5.36 -11.32
N ASN A 226 0.45 -4.17 -10.96
CA ASN A 226 -0.71 -3.49 -11.51
C ASN A 226 -0.27 -2.37 -12.47
N ASP A 227 0.96 -2.44 -12.98
CA ASP A 227 1.50 -1.54 -14.00
C ASP A 227 1.71 -0.07 -13.56
N ILE A 228 1.52 0.20 -12.27
CA ILE A 228 1.76 1.52 -11.68
C ILE A 228 3.25 1.69 -11.36
N VAL A 229 3.78 2.88 -11.66
CA VAL A 229 5.15 3.24 -11.27
C VAL A 229 5.19 3.68 -9.82
N ARG A 230 6.15 3.15 -9.05
CA ARG A 230 6.54 3.69 -7.74
C ARG A 230 7.96 4.22 -7.79
N LEU A 231 8.12 5.48 -7.39
CA LEU A 231 9.42 6.09 -7.18
C LEU A 231 9.88 5.86 -5.75
N PHE A 232 11.17 5.70 -5.59
CA PHE A 232 11.86 5.69 -4.31
C PHE A 232 12.95 6.75 -4.36
N TYR A 233 13.08 7.57 -3.33
CA TYR A 233 14.05 8.65 -3.35
C TYR A 233 14.64 8.92 -1.98
N THR A 234 15.91 9.30 -1.95
CA THR A 234 16.60 9.61 -0.70
C THR A 234 16.35 11.06 -0.30
N ALA A 235 16.13 11.28 0.98
CA ALA A 235 15.92 12.60 1.56
C ALA A 235 16.47 12.63 2.99
N PRO A 236 16.76 13.79 3.57
CA PRO A 236 17.03 13.87 4.98
C PRO A 236 15.75 13.80 5.80
N LEU A 237 15.90 13.47 7.07
CA LEU A 237 14.87 13.70 8.07
C LEU A 237 14.53 15.19 8.18
N THR A 238 13.32 15.49 8.66
CA THR A 238 12.89 16.87 8.91
C THR A 238 13.87 17.60 9.82
N GLY A 239 14.39 18.74 9.37
CA GLY A 239 15.39 19.54 10.10
C GLY A 239 16.84 19.18 9.81
N GLU A 240 17.10 18.13 9.04
CA GLU A 240 18.45 17.63 8.75
C GLU A 240 18.89 17.91 7.30
N THR A 241 20.19 17.82 7.03
CA THR A 241 20.77 17.99 5.69
C THR A 241 21.19 16.67 5.04
N THR A 242 21.58 15.67 5.84
CA THR A 242 22.05 14.36 5.39
C THR A 242 20.91 13.44 4.97
N ASN A 243 20.96 12.94 3.73
CA ASN A 243 20.01 11.95 3.24
C ASN A 243 20.07 10.67 4.09
N SER A 244 19.09 10.47 4.96
CA SER A 244 19.08 9.44 6.02
C SER A 244 17.81 8.59 5.97
N GLN A 245 16.96 8.81 4.98
CA GLN A 245 15.77 8.02 4.71
C GLN A 245 15.56 7.81 3.20
N ILE A 246 14.89 6.72 2.87
CA ILE A 246 14.26 6.47 1.56
C ILE A 246 12.76 6.69 1.74
N LEU A 247 12.24 7.63 0.98
CA LEU A 247 10.81 7.91 0.83
C LEU A 247 10.32 7.31 -0.49
N SER A 248 9.01 7.34 -0.72
CA SER A 248 8.44 6.90 -1.98
C SER A 248 7.25 7.74 -2.41
N GLY A 249 6.94 7.66 -3.71
CA GLY A 249 5.74 8.23 -4.30
C GLY A 249 5.14 7.23 -5.27
N LEU A 250 3.81 7.08 -5.21
CA LEU A 250 3.07 6.20 -6.10
C LEU A 250 2.46 7.01 -7.24
N SER A 251 2.57 6.50 -8.46
CA SER A 251 1.97 7.18 -9.60
C SER A 251 0.45 7.05 -9.59
N THR A 252 -0.23 8.12 -9.98
CA THR A 252 -1.68 8.12 -10.21
C THR A 252 -2.03 7.81 -11.66
N THR A 253 -1.04 7.55 -12.51
CA THR A 253 -1.17 7.24 -13.93
C THR A 253 -0.30 6.03 -14.27
N THR A 254 -0.65 5.32 -15.35
CA THR A 254 0.21 4.25 -15.90
C THR A 254 1.43 4.81 -16.63
N ASP A 255 1.40 6.09 -16.99
CA ASP A 255 2.52 6.76 -17.65
C ASP A 255 3.63 7.16 -16.68
N GLY A 256 3.40 7.15 -15.36
CA GLY A 256 4.43 7.47 -14.38
C GLY A 256 4.83 8.95 -14.40
N ASP A 257 3.91 9.87 -14.67
CA ASP A 257 4.18 11.31 -14.80
C ASP A 257 3.63 12.17 -13.65
N ILE A 258 2.70 11.62 -12.87
CA ILE A 258 2.09 12.29 -11.72
C ILE A 258 2.17 11.34 -10.53
N PHE A 259 2.61 11.85 -9.37
CA PHE A 259 2.83 11.06 -8.17
C PHE A 259 2.21 11.70 -6.94
N SER A 260 1.63 10.86 -6.09
CA SER A 260 1.31 11.19 -4.71
C SER A 260 2.41 10.66 -3.80
N SER A 261 2.99 11.53 -2.96
CA SER A 261 3.92 11.09 -1.91
C SER A 261 3.22 10.11 -0.97
N GLU A 262 3.87 8.99 -0.69
CA GLU A 262 3.37 8.03 0.28
C GLU A 262 3.77 8.48 1.70
N THR A 263 2.98 8.11 2.69
CA THR A 263 3.20 8.56 4.06
C THR A 263 4.43 7.89 4.66
N THR A 264 5.24 8.66 5.40
CA THR A 264 6.41 8.20 6.17
C THR A 264 7.54 7.61 5.31
N PHE A 265 8.48 6.87 5.89
CA PHE A 265 9.68 6.37 5.21
C PHE A 265 9.63 4.87 4.98
N ARG A 266 10.16 4.45 3.84
CA ARG A 266 10.34 3.04 3.46
C ARG A 266 11.55 2.42 4.14
N LEU A 267 12.59 3.22 4.37
CA LEU A 267 13.79 2.83 5.12
C LEU A 267 14.39 4.08 5.76
N SER A 268 14.85 3.99 6.99
CA SER A 268 15.56 5.09 7.66
C SER A 268 16.73 4.56 8.45
N THR A 269 17.85 5.28 8.40
CA THR A 269 19.05 4.96 9.18
C THR A 269 19.09 5.74 10.50
N THR A 270 18.17 6.69 10.73
CA THR A 270 18.31 7.79 11.70
C THR A 270 19.53 8.69 11.39
N SER A 271 19.46 9.98 11.72
CA SER A 271 20.48 10.96 11.30
C SER A 271 21.88 10.68 11.87
N SER A 272 22.00 9.90 12.94
CA SER A 272 23.27 9.61 13.61
C SER A 272 24.06 8.43 13.03
N SER A 273 23.46 7.56 12.20
CA SER A 273 24.13 6.33 11.78
C SER A 273 24.79 6.38 10.39
N GLY A 274 24.36 7.27 9.49
CA GLY A 274 24.95 7.41 8.16
C GLY A 274 24.02 7.98 7.10
N SER A 275 24.52 8.03 5.86
CA SER A 275 23.78 8.50 4.68
C SER A 275 23.38 7.37 3.73
N LEU A 276 22.26 7.57 3.04
CA LEU A 276 21.68 6.68 2.03
C LEU A 276 21.74 7.33 0.66
N SER A 277 22.19 6.59 -0.35
CA SER A 277 22.27 7.04 -1.74
C SER A 277 21.97 5.89 -2.72
N TYR A 278 21.52 6.24 -3.93
CA TYR A 278 21.24 5.32 -5.04
C TYR A 278 20.33 4.13 -4.66
N PRO A 279 19.05 4.36 -4.31
CA PRO A 279 18.13 3.26 -4.08
C PRO A 279 17.84 2.54 -5.39
N VAL A 280 18.17 1.24 -5.47
CA VAL A 280 17.91 0.37 -6.63
C VAL A 280 16.99 -0.74 -6.19
N LEU A 281 15.83 -0.86 -6.83
CA LEU A 281 14.82 -1.82 -6.46
C LEU A 281 14.96 -3.07 -7.30
N PHE A 282 14.83 -4.21 -6.65
CA PHE A 282 14.71 -5.49 -7.30
C PHE A 282 13.58 -6.25 -6.63
N ARG A 283 12.60 -6.64 -7.44
CA ARG A 283 11.45 -7.41 -6.97
C ARG A 283 11.69 -8.86 -7.31
N SER A 284 11.81 -9.69 -6.28
CA SER A 284 11.92 -11.13 -6.48
C SER A 284 10.58 -11.70 -6.93
N THR A 285 10.56 -12.37 -8.07
CA THR A 285 9.39 -13.13 -8.53
C THR A 285 9.14 -14.36 -7.65
N ASP A 286 10.20 -14.94 -7.10
CA ASP A 286 10.16 -16.26 -6.45
C ASP A 286 9.89 -16.13 -4.96
N THR A 287 10.44 -15.09 -4.33
CA THR A 287 10.34 -14.88 -2.88
C THR A 287 9.39 -13.77 -2.50
N TYR A 288 8.66 -13.15 -3.45
CA TYR A 288 7.63 -12.09 -3.26
C TYR A 288 8.08 -10.85 -2.46
N GLN A 289 9.29 -10.90 -1.92
CA GLN A 289 9.95 -9.87 -1.16
C GLN A 289 10.61 -8.91 -2.13
N TRP A 290 10.43 -7.64 -1.81
CA TRP A 290 11.12 -6.58 -2.47
C TRP A 290 12.46 -6.40 -1.79
N ARG A 291 13.48 -6.15 -2.60
CA ARG A 291 14.80 -5.82 -2.11
C ARG A 291 15.19 -4.46 -2.66
N VAL A 292 15.57 -3.56 -1.76
CA VAL A 292 16.23 -2.30 -2.12
C VAL A 292 17.71 -2.45 -1.86
N TYR A 293 18.54 -2.24 -2.87
CA TYR A 293 19.97 -2.05 -2.71
C TYR A 293 20.26 -0.56 -2.61
N PHE A 294 21.19 -0.20 -1.76
CA PHE A 294 21.57 1.20 -1.60
C PHE A 294 23.03 1.30 -1.17
N ASN A 295 23.64 2.42 -1.52
CA ASN A 295 24.90 2.80 -0.91
C ASN A 295 24.63 3.35 0.51
N PHE A 296 25.39 2.86 1.48
CA PHE A 296 25.40 3.40 2.84
C PHE A 296 26.80 3.85 3.25
N THR A 297 26.90 5.10 3.69
CA THR A 297 28.13 5.67 4.27
C THR A 297 27.92 5.89 5.76
N ASN A 298 28.64 5.17 6.61
CA ASN A 298 28.54 5.33 8.05
C ASN A 298 29.23 6.62 8.51
N HIS A 299 28.58 7.38 9.39
CA HIS A 299 29.10 8.65 9.90
C HIS A 299 30.38 8.48 10.73
N SER A 300 30.57 7.34 11.41
CA SER A 300 31.75 7.08 12.26
C SER A 300 32.97 6.53 11.51
N SER A 301 32.81 6.09 10.26
CA SER A 301 33.90 5.59 9.41
C SER A 301 33.96 6.41 8.11
N THR A 302 34.63 7.55 8.15
CA THR A 302 34.59 8.61 7.13
C THR A 302 35.26 8.27 5.79
N SER A 303 35.31 7.02 5.34
CA SER A 303 36.09 6.70 4.13
C SER A 303 35.63 5.53 3.24
N SER A 304 34.59 4.75 3.59
CA SER A 304 34.11 3.70 2.66
C SER A 304 32.59 3.58 2.60
N SER A 305 32.08 3.81 1.40
CA SER A 305 30.69 3.61 0.96
C SER A 305 30.52 2.16 0.49
N HIS A 306 29.54 1.43 1.00
CA HIS A 306 29.32 0.03 0.60
C HIS A 306 27.89 -0.17 0.15
N ILE A 307 27.68 -1.18 -0.71
CA ILE A 307 26.35 -1.62 -1.08
C ILE A 307 25.80 -2.47 0.05
N TYR A 308 24.67 -2.05 0.61
CA TYR A 308 23.81 -2.85 1.48
C TYR A 308 22.50 -3.13 0.75
N SER A 309 21.67 -3.96 1.37
CA SER A 309 20.27 -4.07 0.98
C SER A 309 19.34 -4.01 2.19
N GLY A 310 18.08 -3.72 1.91
CA GLY A 310 16.97 -3.95 2.81
C GLY A 310 15.90 -4.78 2.11
N VAL A 311 15.10 -5.49 2.88
CA VAL A 311 14.05 -6.37 2.38
C VAL A 311 12.71 -6.07 3.02
N THR A 312 11.64 -6.18 2.24
CA THR A 312 10.29 -6.26 2.80
C THR A 312 10.09 -7.64 3.40
N LEU A 313 9.38 -7.72 4.52
CA LEU A 313 9.32 -8.95 5.29
C LEU A 313 7.88 -9.40 5.55
N ASP A 314 7.06 -8.49 6.09
CA ASP A 314 5.68 -8.76 6.45
C ASP A 314 4.76 -8.49 5.25
N PRO A 315 3.66 -9.25 5.07
CA PRO A 315 2.64 -8.92 4.08
C PRO A 315 1.97 -7.57 4.41
N ASP A 316 1.30 -6.96 3.44
CA ASP A 316 0.63 -5.67 3.65
C ASP A 316 -0.80 -5.66 3.08
N PRO A 317 -1.78 -6.28 3.77
CA PRO A 317 -3.17 -6.19 3.35
C PRO A 317 -3.72 -4.78 3.56
N LEU A 318 -4.22 -4.15 2.50
CA LEU A 318 -4.67 -2.75 2.50
C LEU A 318 -6.19 -2.61 2.43
N THR A 319 -6.87 -3.33 1.54
CA THR A 319 -8.33 -3.24 1.39
C THR A 319 -8.96 -4.57 1.02
N ILE A 320 -10.28 -4.69 1.21
CA ILE A 320 -11.05 -5.85 0.77
C ILE A 320 -12.32 -5.48 0.00
N SER A 321 -12.78 -6.42 -0.81
CA SER A 321 -14.08 -6.37 -1.48
C SER A 321 -14.70 -7.77 -1.63
N PRO A 322 -15.97 -7.98 -1.24
CA PRO A 322 -16.80 -7.03 -0.50
C PRO A 322 -16.29 -6.82 0.95
N SER A 323 -16.60 -5.67 1.53
CA SER A 323 -16.27 -5.36 2.94
C SER A 323 -17.40 -5.74 3.93
N VAL A 324 -18.54 -6.21 3.40
CA VAL A 324 -19.69 -6.66 4.19
C VAL A 324 -20.20 -7.97 3.59
N VAL A 325 -20.46 -8.96 4.45
CA VAL A 325 -21.11 -10.23 4.10
C VAL A 325 -22.18 -10.55 5.13
N ASN A 326 -23.21 -11.34 4.78
CA ASN A 326 -24.16 -11.81 5.78
C ASN A 326 -23.76 -13.18 6.32
N GLN A 327 -23.97 -13.37 7.62
CA GLN A 327 -23.70 -14.61 8.34
C GLN A 327 -24.32 -15.83 7.63
N ALA A 328 -25.58 -15.74 7.19
CA ALA A 328 -26.31 -16.85 6.58
C ALA A 328 -26.12 -16.99 5.05
N ASP A 329 -25.28 -16.17 4.42
CA ASP A 329 -24.99 -16.32 2.99
C ASP A 329 -24.11 -17.56 2.76
N PRO A 330 -24.17 -18.22 1.58
CA PRO A 330 -23.19 -19.24 1.21
C PRO A 330 -21.77 -18.68 1.33
N ALA A 331 -20.77 -19.55 1.52
CA ALA A 331 -19.39 -19.13 1.64
C ALA A 331 -18.98 -18.14 0.53
N GLN A 332 -18.46 -16.98 0.94
CA GLN A 332 -18.21 -15.84 0.06
C GLN A 332 -16.72 -15.70 -0.25
N THR A 333 -16.39 -15.45 -1.50
CA THR A 333 -15.02 -15.09 -1.91
C THR A 333 -14.80 -13.60 -1.69
N ILE A 334 -13.79 -13.28 -0.88
CA ILE A 334 -13.32 -11.93 -0.60
C ILE A 334 -12.03 -11.70 -1.38
N THR A 335 -12.00 -10.60 -2.14
CA THR A 335 -10.79 -10.08 -2.76
C THR A 335 -10.06 -9.22 -1.75
N ILE A 336 -8.79 -9.51 -1.51
CA ILE A 336 -7.89 -8.79 -0.61
C ILE A 336 -6.82 -8.16 -1.49
N THR A 337 -6.71 -6.84 -1.43
CA THR A 337 -5.68 -6.09 -2.14
C THR A 337 -4.66 -5.55 -1.15
N GLY A 338 -3.41 -5.44 -1.58
CA GLY A 338 -2.30 -5.10 -0.71
C GLY A 338 -0.97 -5.27 -1.43
N GLU A 339 0.09 -5.58 -0.69
CA GLU A 339 1.42 -5.87 -1.24
C GLU A 339 2.13 -6.98 -0.47
N ILE A 340 3.24 -7.48 -1.05
CA ILE A 340 4.13 -8.48 -0.44
C ILE A 340 3.42 -9.82 -0.17
N PHE A 341 2.43 -10.19 -0.98
CA PHE A 341 1.76 -11.49 -0.84
C PHE A 341 2.59 -12.64 -1.43
N ALA A 342 2.88 -13.62 -0.57
CA ALA A 342 3.56 -14.84 -0.94
C ALA A 342 2.82 -15.66 -1.99
N THR A 343 3.54 -16.59 -2.64
CA THR A 343 2.97 -17.51 -3.64
C THR A 343 1.91 -18.43 -3.04
N THR A 344 2.09 -18.84 -1.77
CA THR A 344 1.14 -19.66 -1.01
C THR A 344 0.83 -18.99 0.34
N PRO A 345 0.09 -17.87 0.36
CA PRO A 345 -0.27 -17.21 1.61
C PRO A 345 -1.42 -17.96 2.28
N THR A 346 -1.57 -17.79 3.59
CA THR A 346 -2.80 -18.14 4.31
C THR A 346 -3.52 -16.88 4.73
N VAL A 347 -4.85 -16.92 4.74
CA VAL A 347 -5.68 -15.80 5.21
C VAL A 347 -6.65 -16.30 6.27
N THR A 348 -6.76 -15.59 7.39
CA THR A 348 -7.71 -15.90 8.45
C THR A 348 -8.49 -14.65 8.86
N LEU A 349 -9.74 -14.84 9.29
CA LEU A 349 -10.49 -13.81 10.00
C LEU A 349 -10.33 -14.02 11.50
N THR A 350 -10.05 -12.94 12.22
CA THR A 350 -9.92 -12.97 13.68
C THR A 350 -10.79 -11.91 14.33
N LYS A 351 -11.35 -12.25 15.50
CA LYS A 351 -12.09 -11.33 16.35
C LYS A 351 -11.88 -11.74 17.81
N THR A 352 -11.61 -10.76 18.67
CA THR A 352 -11.33 -11.00 20.10
C THR A 352 -12.47 -11.77 20.75
N GLY A 353 -12.15 -12.88 21.41
CA GLY A 353 -13.11 -13.75 22.09
C GLY A 353 -13.81 -14.79 21.20
N GLU A 354 -13.56 -14.76 19.89
CA GLU A 354 -14.17 -15.69 18.93
C GLU A 354 -13.13 -16.66 18.35
N THR A 355 -13.61 -17.81 17.86
CA THR A 355 -12.75 -18.74 17.11
C THR A 355 -12.45 -18.17 15.72
N SER A 356 -11.19 -18.21 15.30
CA SER A 356 -10.76 -17.74 13.98
C SER A 356 -11.44 -18.50 12.84
N ILE A 357 -11.75 -17.81 11.75
CA ILE A 357 -12.31 -18.41 10.53
C ILE A 357 -11.16 -18.52 9.53
N THR A 358 -10.80 -19.76 9.15
CA THR A 358 -9.74 -19.99 8.17
C THR A 358 -10.29 -19.81 6.77
N GLY A 359 -9.62 -18.99 5.96
CA GLY A 359 -9.94 -18.84 4.54
C GLY A 359 -9.63 -20.11 3.77
N THR A 360 -10.49 -20.44 2.81
CA THR A 360 -10.40 -21.59 1.93
C THR A 360 -10.30 -21.13 0.46
N SER A 361 -9.97 -22.06 -0.45
CA SER A 361 -9.85 -21.75 -1.89
C SER A 361 -8.97 -20.52 -2.16
N ILE A 362 -7.84 -20.42 -1.44
CA ILE A 362 -6.94 -19.28 -1.53
C ILE A 362 -6.31 -19.25 -2.93
N ASN A 363 -6.59 -18.20 -3.68
CA ASN A 363 -6.02 -17.98 -5.00
C ASN A 363 -5.33 -16.61 -5.04
N ARG A 364 -4.00 -16.61 -5.12
CA ARG A 364 -3.19 -15.42 -5.22
C ARG A 364 -2.89 -15.10 -6.69
N THR A 365 -3.52 -14.06 -7.22
CA THR A 365 -3.38 -13.67 -8.63
C THR A 365 -2.14 -12.82 -8.88
N SER A 366 -1.66 -12.10 -7.87
CA SER A 366 -0.40 -11.35 -7.88
C SER A 366 0.11 -11.16 -6.45
N ASP A 367 1.31 -10.61 -6.26
CA ASP A 367 1.76 -10.21 -4.91
C ASP A 367 0.98 -9.00 -4.35
N GLN A 368 -0.02 -8.51 -5.08
CA GLN A 368 -0.92 -7.43 -4.65
C GLN A 368 -2.39 -7.86 -4.54
N THR A 369 -2.73 -9.12 -4.86
CA THR A 369 -4.12 -9.57 -4.84
C THR A 369 -4.25 -11.05 -4.46
N ILE A 370 -5.06 -11.29 -3.43
CA ILE A 370 -5.49 -12.62 -2.98
C ILE A 370 -7.01 -12.70 -3.06
N LEU A 371 -7.54 -13.81 -3.54
CA LEU A 371 -8.93 -14.20 -3.37
C LEU A 371 -8.99 -15.29 -2.29
N ALA A 372 -9.82 -15.10 -1.27
CA ALA A 372 -9.99 -16.03 -0.17
C ALA A 372 -11.47 -16.25 0.12
N THR A 373 -11.90 -17.50 0.28
CA THR A 373 -13.31 -17.83 0.53
C THR A 373 -13.54 -18.12 2.01
N PHE A 374 -14.52 -17.46 2.61
CA PHE A 374 -14.85 -17.61 4.03
C PHE A 374 -16.28 -18.14 4.19
N ASP A 375 -16.42 -19.13 5.06
CA ASP A 375 -17.72 -19.56 5.59
C ASP A 375 -18.04 -18.75 6.84
N THR A 376 -19.03 -17.87 6.72
CA THR A 376 -19.49 -16.99 7.81
C THR A 376 -20.74 -17.50 8.51
N ASN A 377 -21.19 -18.72 8.19
CA ASN A 377 -22.39 -19.29 8.79
C ASN A 377 -22.26 -19.40 10.31
N ASP A 378 -23.28 -18.89 11.00
CA ASP A 378 -23.39 -18.82 12.46
C ASP A 378 -22.18 -18.14 13.17
N LYS A 379 -21.38 -17.33 12.47
CA LYS A 379 -20.26 -16.57 13.05
C LYS A 379 -20.70 -15.24 13.66
N ALA A 380 -20.05 -14.83 14.75
CA ALA A 380 -20.45 -13.62 15.47
C ALA A 380 -20.50 -12.36 14.57
N LEU A 381 -21.58 -11.59 14.70
CA LEU A 381 -21.78 -10.34 13.97
C LEU A 381 -20.74 -9.28 14.34
N GLY A 382 -20.53 -8.31 13.45
CA GLY A 382 -19.64 -7.17 13.66
C GLY A 382 -18.37 -7.23 12.82
N PHE A 383 -17.40 -6.40 13.17
CA PHE A 383 -16.13 -6.31 12.44
C PHE A 383 -15.16 -7.42 12.85
N TRP A 384 -14.55 -8.02 11.85
CA TRP A 384 -13.48 -9.00 11.95
C TRP A 384 -12.23 -8.42 11.28
N ASP A 385 -11.08 -8.70 11.88
CA ASP A 385 -9.79 -8.40 11.30
C ASP A 385 -9.43 -9.46 10.26
N ILE A 386 -8.70 -9.07 9.23
CA ILE A 386 -8.08 -10.00 8.28
C ILE A 386 -6.61 -10.12 8.61
N VAL A 387 -6.14 -11.35 8.82
CA VAL A 387 -4.72 -11.65 9.00
C VAL A 387 -4.23 -12.39 7.76
N VAL A 388 -3.24 -11.82 7.08
CA VAL A 388 -2.51 -12.48 5.99
C VAL A 388 -1.19 -12.96 6.55
N THR A 389 -0.85 -14.23 6.31
CA THR A 389 0.42 -14.83 6.68
C THR A 389 1.11 -15.39 5.44
N ASN A 390 2.34 -14.94 5.22
CA ASN A 390 3.19 -15.42 4.14
C ASN A 390 3.83 -16.78 4.49
N SER A 391 4.33 -17.48 3.47
CA SER A 391 4.94 -18.81 3.63
C SER A 391 6.21 -18.83 4.50
N ASN A 392 6.82 -17.67 4.75
CA ASN A 392 7.93 -17.49 5.70
C ASN A 392 7.47 -17.34 7.17
N GLY A 393 6.16 -17.43 7.44
CA GLY A 393 5.56 -17.32 8.78
C GLY A 393 5.33 -15.88 9.27
N ARG A 394 5.66 -14.86 8.47
CA ARG A 394 5.38 -13.46 8.81
C ARG A 394 3.96 -13.07 8.46
N SER A 395 3.34 -12.24 9.29
CA SER A 395 1.92 -11.91 9.19
C SER A 395 1.66 -10.43 9.44
N ALA A 396 0.60 -9.92 8.83
CA ALA A 396 0.07 -8.59 9.09
C ALA A 396 -1.46 -8.61 9.14
N THR A 397 -2.00 -7.62 9.86
CA THR A 397 -3.42 -7.53 10.15
C THR A 397 -4.02 -6.27 9.51
N LEU A 398 -5.05 -6.45 8.70
CA LEU A 398 -5.97 -5.39 8.32
C LEU A 398 -7.11 -5.35 9.34
N SER A 399 -7.04 -4.38 10.25
CA SER A 399 -7.98 -4.26 11.36
C SER A 399 -9.36 -3.82 10.92
N SER A 400 -10.40 -4.39 11.53
CA SER A 400 -11.82 -4.07 11.26
C SER A 400 -12.20 -4.14 9.78
N ALA A 401 -11.61 -5.09 9.05
CA ALA A 401 -11.69 -5.18 7.59
C ALA A 401 -13.06 -5.63 7.09
N LEU A 402 -13.57 -6.74 7.64
CA LEU A 402 -14.79 -7.40 7.15
C LEU A 402 -15.90 -7.28 8.19
N GLN A 403 -17.03 -6.72 7.79
CA GLN A 403 -18.24 -6.74 8.61
C GLN A 403 -19.05 -8.00 8.30
N ILE A 404 -19.14 -8.91 9.28
CA ILE A 404 -20.16 -9.97 9.26
C ILE A 404 -21.47 -9.36 9.76
N SER A 405 -22.50 -9.43 8.93
CA SER A 405 -23.79 -8.81 9.14
C SER A 405 -24.92 -9.84 9.03
N PHE A 406 -26.16 -9.35 9.08
CA PHE A 406 -27.34 -10.16 8.79
C PHE A 406 -28.21 -9.46 7.73
N SER A 407 -28.98 -10.26 7.00
CA SER A 407 -29.88 -9.79 5.95
C SER A 407 -30.97 -8.89 6.51
N ALA A 408 -31.37 -7.86 5.75
CA ALA A 408 -32.53 -7.05 6.10
C ALA A 408 -33.79 -7.91 6.13
N ALA A 409 -34.69 -7.66 7.07
CA ALA A 409 -35.95 -8.37 7.12
C ALA A 409 -36.77 -8.16 5.83
N THR A 410 -37.58 -9.14 5.47
CA THR A 410 -38.44 -9.10 4.29
C THR A 410 -39.91 -9.11 4.68
N ILE A 411 -40.72 -8.43 3.87
CA ILE A 411 -42.18 -8.37 4.04
C ILE A 411 -42.86 -8.67 2.70
N VAL A 412 -43.78 -9.62 2.74
CA VAL A 412 -44.62 -10.04 1.62
C VAL A 412 -46.07 -9.84 2.02
N LEU A 413 -46.83 -9.14 1.18
CA LEU A 413 -48.27 -8.94 1.37
C LEU A 413 -49.03 -9.80 0.36
N THR A 414 -50.02 -10.53 0.85
CA THR A 414 -51.04 -11.15 0.01
C THR A 414 -52.40 -10.55 0.36
N ASP A 415 -53.30 -10.50 -0.61
CA ASP A 415 -54.63 -9.89 -0.46
C ASP A 415 -54.56 -8.40 -0.08
N ASN A 416 -53.61 -7.68 -0.68
CA ASN A 416 -53.41 -6.24 -0.43
C ASN A 416 -54.48 -5.34 -1.10
N LEU A 417 -55.51 -5.95 -1.69
CA LEU A 417 -56.80 -5.37 -1.99
C LEU A 417 -57.86 -6.32 -1.43
N PHE A 418 -58.65 -5.86 -0.46
CA PHE A 418 -59.61 -6.73 0.22
C PHE A 418 -60.88 -5.98 0.67
N ARG A 419 -61.94 -6.74 0.95
CA ARG A 419 -63.28 -6.29 1.34
C ARG A 419 -63.65 -6.77 2.76
N PRO A 420 -63.45 -5.94 3.80
CA PRO A 420 -63.71 -6.31 5.19
C PRO A 420 -65.14 -6.81 5.44
N LEU A 421 -66.14 -6.19 4.79
CA LEU A 421 -67.55 -6.56 4.95
C LEU A 421 -67.91 -7.91 4.30
N LYS A 422 -67.03 -8.48 3.49
CA LYS A 422 -67.14 -9.85 2.96
C LYS A 422 -66.34 -10.87 3.76
N GLY A 423 -65.73 -10.47 4.87
CA GLY A 423 -64.86 -11.32 5.69
C GLY A 423 -63.45 -11.51 5.13
N GLU A 424 -63.06 -10.74 4.11
CA GLU A 424 -61.69 -10.75 3.57
C GLU A 424 -60.74 -9.98 4.49
N SER A 425 -59.45 -10.32 4.49
CA SER A 425 -58.42 -9.64 5.28
C SER A 425 -57.10 -9.58 4.52
N LEU A 426 -56.27 -8.57 4.83
CA LEU A 426 -54.88 -8.52 4.38
C LEU A 426 -54.07 -9.55 5.14
N SER A 427 -53.25 -10.32 4.43
CA SER A 427 -52.25 -11.22 5.01
C SER A 427 -50.84 -10.64 4.87
N ILE A 428 -50.10 -10.63 5.98
CA ILE A 428 -48.78 -10.00 6.11
C ILE A 428 -47.78 -11.08 6.54
N SER A 429 -46.90 -11.51 5.65
CA SER A 429 -45.81 -12.44 5.96
C SER A 429 -44.50 -11.68 6.11
N VAL A 430 -43.85 -11.83 7.27
CA VAL A 430 -42.60 -11.17 7.62
C VAL A 430 -41.54 -12.22 7.90
N THR A 431 -40.34 -12.05 7.35
CA THR A 431 -39.16 -12.84 7.76
C THR A 431 -38.09 -11.92 8.31
N ILE A 432 -37.64 -12.17 9.54
CA ILE A 432 -36.54 -11.46 10.20
C ILE A 432 -35.36 -12.40 10.39
N PHE A 433 -34.14 -11.92 10.17
CA PHE A 433 -32.92 -12.74 10.20
C PHE A 433 -32.13 -12.59 11.50
N GLN A 434 -32.54 -11.67 12.37
CA GLN A 434 -31.97 -11.45 13.69
C GLN A 434 -33.10 -11.15 14.66
N GLU A 435 -32.96 -11.55 15.93
CA GLU A 435 -33.89 -11.14 16.97
C GLU A 435 -33.96 -9.61 17.06
N GLY A 436 -35.18 -9.09 17.22
CA GLY A 436 -35.37 -7.68 17.51
C GLY A 436 -36.83 -7.27 17.57
N GLN A 437 -37.04 -6.00 17.90
CA GLN A 437 -38.37 -5.41 17.94
C GLN A 437 -38.93 -5.31 16.53
N THR A 438 -40.19 -5.74 16.36
CA THR A 438 -40.94 -5.60 15.13
C THR A 438 -42.23 -4.84 15.40
N ILE A 439 -42.51 -3.84 14.56
CA ILE A 439 -43.69 -2.99 14.69
C ILE A 439 -44.43 -2.97 13.35
N LEU A 440 -45.72 -3.32 13.38
CA LEU A 440 -46.62 -3.24 12.23
C LEU A 440 -47.75 -2.28 12.56
N ARG A 441 -47.89 -1.23 11.74
CA ARG A 441 -48.91 -0.20 11.91
C ARG A 441 -49.59 0.11 10.58
N ILE A 442 -50.89 0.35 10.64
CA ILE A 442 -51.66 0.87 9.52
C ILE A 442 -51.84 2.37 9.71
N TYR A 443 -51.58 3.13 8.66
CA TYR A 443 -51.82 4.56 8.59
C TYR A 443 -52.78 4.88 7.44
N THR A 444 -53.50 5.98 7.56
CA THR A 444 -54.14 6.61 6.40
C THR A 444 -53.07 7.12 5.45
N PHE A 445 -53.45 7.41 4.20
CA PHE A 445 -52.54 8.03 3.23
C PHE A 445 -51.94 9.36 3.70
N ASN A 446 -52.63 10.07 4.60
CA ASN A 446 -52.17 11.34 5.18
C ASN A 446 -51.30 11.15 6.45
N GLY A 447 -50.90 9.92 6.78
CA GLY A 447 -50.00 9.63 7.91
C GLY A 447 -50.68 9.55 9.28
N ARG A 448 -52.02 9.52 9.36
CA ARG A 448 -52.72 9.32 10.64
C ARG A 448 -52.76 7.84 11.00
N LEU A 449 -52.36 7.49 12.22
CA LEU A 449 -52.42 6.11 12.73
C LEU A 449 -53.86 5.59 12.75
N VAL A 450 -54.07 4.39 12.21
CA VAL A 450 -55.35 3.68 12.13
C VAL A 450 -55.39 2.51 13.11
N LYS A 451 -54.34 1.68 13.08
CA LYS A 451 -54.24 0.48 13.93
C LYS A 451 -52.78 0.11 14.17
N THR A 452 -52.45 -0.33 15.38
CA THR A 452 -51.20 -1.06 15.63
C THR A 452 -51.52 -2.56 15.57
N ILE A 453 -51.07 -3.24 14.51
CA ILE A 453 -51.29 -4.68 14.32
C ILE A 453 -50.45 -5.45 15.34
N SER A 454 -49.16 -5.10 15.43
CA SER A 454 -48.23 -5.74 16.37
C SER A 454 -47.13 -4.78 16.78
N ASN A 455 -46.62 -4.97 18.00
CA ASN A 455 -45.41 -4.31 18.51
C ASN A 455 -44.76 -5.25 19.54
N GLN A 456 -43.80 -6.04 19.09
CA GLN A 456 -43.22 -7.10 19.92
C GLN A 456 -41.81 -7.47 19.47
N THR A 457 -41.00 -7.90 20.43
CA THR A 457 -39.71 -8.55 20.16
C THR A 457 -39.97 -9.95 19.62
N ARG A 458 -39.32 -10.28 18.50
CA ARG A 458 -39.44 -11.59 17.83
C ARG A 458 -38.05 -12.17 17.62
N SER A 459 -37.91 -13.47 17.84
CA SER A 459 -36.73 -14.25 17.41
C SER A 459 -36.66 -14.34 15.89
N SER A 460 -35.48 -14.65 15.34
CA SER A 460 -35.33 -14.85 13.89
C SER A 460 -36.27 -15.93 13.36
N GLY A 461 -36.75 -15.75 12.12
CA GLY A 461 -37.70 -16.64 11.48
C GLY A 461 -38.82 -15.90 10.73
N THR A 462 -39.75 -16.68 10.21
CA THR A 462 -40.93 -16.18 9.49
C THR A 462 -42.16 -16.21 10.37
N PHE A 463 -42.95 -15.13 10.34
CA PHE A 463 -44.24 -15.04 11.00
C PHE A 463 -45.27 -14.34 10.13
N ALA A 464 -46.55 -14.63 10.40
CA ALA A 464 -47.68 -14.03 9.71
C ALA A 464 -48.54 -13.22 10.67
N GLU A 465 -49.08 -12.12 10.18
CA GLU A 465 -50.08 -11.28 10.84
C GLU A 465 -51.20 -10.97 9.84
N THR A 466 -52.39 -10.62 10.34
CA THR A 466 -53.52 -10.26 9.48
C THR A 466 -54.10 -8.91 9.86
N TRP A 467 -54.62 -8.17 8.88
CA TRP A 467 -55.43 -6.99 9.13
C TRP A 467 -56.81 -7.12 8.48
N ASP A 468 -57.82 -7.12 9.33
CA ASP A 468 -59.25 -7.24 9.04
C ASP A 468 -59.90 -5.93 8.55
N GLY A 469 -59.12 -4.88 8.29
CA GLY A 469 -59.66 -3.60 7.84
C GLY A 469 -60.34 -2.78 8.93
N THR A 470 -60.05 -3.05 10.22
CA THR A 470 -60.59 -2.27 11.35
C THR A 470 -59.56 -1.30 11.94
N ASN A 471 -60.03 -0.27 12.65
CA ASN A 471 -59.19 0.60 13.48
C ASN A 471 -58.98 0.03 14.90
N ASP A 472 -58.22 0.70 15.76
CA ASP A 472 -57.99 0.27 17.16
C ASP A 472 -59.28 0.16 18.02
N LYS A 473 -60.41 0.71 17.56
CA LYS A 473 -61.74 0.58 18.21
C LYS A 473 -62.57 -0.59 17.68
N GLY A 474 -62.03 -1.35 16.71
CA GLY A 474 -62.76 -2.43 16.04
C GLY A 474 -63.73 -1.97 14.95
N GLU A 475 -63.70 -0.69 14.55
CA GLU A 475 -64.60 -0.17 13.52
C GLU A 475 -64.00 -0.36 12.12
N VAL A 476 -64.79 -0.84 11.15
CA VAL A 476 -64.37 -1.01 9.76
C VAL A 476 -64.09 0.34 9.10
N VAL A 477 -62.86 0.50 8.60
CA VAL A 477 -62.39 1.73 7.96
C VAL A 477 -63.10 2.00 6.64
N ALA A 478 -63.00 3.23 6.11
CA ALA A 478 -63.60 3.59 4.83
C ALA A 478 -62.86 2.93 3.65
N SER A 479 -63.52 2.86 2.48
CA SER A 479 -62.83 2.51 1.24
C SER A 479 -61.71 3.50 0.95
N GLY A 480 -60.53 3.02 0.56
CA GLY A 480 -59.40 3.90 0.28
C GLY A 480 -58.05 3.19 0.27
N THR A 481 -57.00 3.97 0.06
CA THR A 481 -55.61 3.51 0.18
C THR A 481 -55.09 3.77 1.59
N TYR A 482 -54.49 2.74 2.16
CA TYR A 482 -53.84 2.73 3.46
C TYR A 482 -52.36 2.38 3.30
N LEU A 483 -51.57 2.76 4.28
CA LEU A 483 -50.14 2.50 4.34
C LEU A 483 -49.86 1.53 5.49
N LEU A 484 -49.37 0.34 5.15
CA LEU A 484 -48.76 -0.55 6.13
C LEU A 484 -47.31 -0.12 6.33
N TYR A 485 -47.01 0.36 7.52
CA TYR A 485 -45.66 0.66 7.96
C TYR A 485 -45.11 -0.53 8.75
N MET A 486 -43.87 -0.90 8.44
CA MET A 486 -43.12 -1.90 9.17
C MET A 486 -41.75 -1.36 9.59
N GLU A 487 -41.48 -1.51 10.88
CA GLU A 487 -40.17 -1.29 11.49
C GLU A 487 -39.66 -2.63 12.05
N GLY A 488 -38.38 -2.93 11.83
CA GLY A 488 -37.73 -4.14 12.31
C GLY A 488 -36.21 -4.11 12.11
N PRO A 489 -35.50 -5.19 12.47
CA PRO A 489 -34.04 -5.27 12.29
C PRO A 489 -33.63 -5.01 10.84
N LYS A 490 -32.89 -3.91 10.62
CA LYS A 490 -32.50 -3.39 9.29
C LYS A 490 -33.66 -3.23 8.30
N LEU A 491 -34.88 -3.01 8.80
CA LEU A 491 -36.07 -2.85 7.99
C LEU A 491 -36.87 -1.63 8.45
N ASP A 492 -37.03 -0.69 7.53
CA ASP A 492 -37.94 0.44 7.66
C ASP A 492 -38.66 0.59 6.31
N LYS A 493 -39.87 0.05 6.21
CA LYS A 493 -40.60 -0.04 4.93
C LYS A 493 -42.06 0.32 5.08
N THR A 494 -42.57 1.00 4.05
CA THR A 494 -44.00 1.24 3.87
C THR A 494 -44.51 0.51 2.63
N LYS A 495 -45.68 -0.13 2.74
CA LYS A 495 -46.39 -0.82 1.65
C LYS A 495 -47.81 -0.27 1.53
N LYS A 496 -48.32 -0.20 0.29
CA LYS A 496 -49.69 0.23 0.02
C LYS A 496 -50.66 -0.93 0.17
N VAL A 497 -51.81 -0.65 0.76
CA VAL A 497 -52.94 -1.57 0.93
C VAL A 497 -54.21 -0.86 0.50
N VAL A 498 -55.11 -1.56 -0.19
CA VAL A 498 -56.39 -1.02 -0.65
C VAL A 498 -57.53 -1.71 0.08
N VAL A 499 -58.41 -0.92 0.68
CA VAL A 499 -59.64 -1.40 1.31
C VAL A 499 -60.81 -0.98 0.45
N ILE A 500 -61.72 -1.92 0.19
CA ILE A 500 -63.00 -1.63 -0.46
C ILE A 500 -64.11 -2.07 0.50
N LYS A 501 -64.75 -1.09 1.14
CA LYS A 501 -65.89 -1.30 2.02
C LYS A 501 -67.10 -1.84 1.25
#